data_AF-A0AAN4VW60-F1
#
_entry.id   AF-A0AAN4VW60-F1
#
_cell.length_a   1.000
_cell.length_b   1.000
_cell.length_c   1.000
_cell.angle_alpha   90.00
_cell.angle_beta   90.00
_cell.angle_gamma   90.00
#
_symmetry.space_group_name_H-M   'P 1'
#
loop_
_entity.id
_entity.type
_entity.pdbx_description
1 polymer ?
#
loop_
_entity_poly.entity_id
_entity_poly.type
_entity_poly.pdbx_seq_one_letter_code
_entity_poly.pdbx_strand_id
1 'polypeptide(L)'
;MDKLKTSRLLNFLMLVLFSTWMISCSDDDNGGDPGTPPVAPSDSITYQLMGIADPSVTGTATFIKVDDATTTVRIELENAPTETDHPTHIHFNTAAEGGDIAISLDPVDATSGRSETVVTATDAGDAISYDALANFDGYINVHLSADDLATIVAQGDIGMNVLTGESVIYNLSEVDVEGISGDATFYERKGGHSLVVISLEGTPAGGEHPAHIHLNTAAEGGGIYFTFNPVNGDTGSSQTTIRASDAEESISYEELLDFDGYINVHLSAEALETIVAQGDIGQNALTGESVEYTLNSVAVESISGTAIFSERENGLTLVQIQLEGTPEGGEHPAHIHFNTAAEGGDIAISLTSVNGDTGYSRTTIRTNDAEEEITYADLLEYNGYINVHLSAEALETIVAQGDIGQNALTGEETVYMLSEVDVAGISGMATFSERMNGTTLINVELEGTTDGASHPMHIHFNSAAEGGGIAITLNNVDGGTGTSLTQVSQQDDESAITYEELIAFDGYINVHQSATDLGTLVGQGNIGSNVTAP
;
A
#
# COMPACT_ATOMS: atom_id res chain seq x y z
N MET A 1 -27.22 6.47 -27.35
CA MET A 1 -26.22 7.30 -26.66
C MET A 1 -25.33 6.49 -25.71
N ASP A 2 -25.70 5.26 -25.33
CA ASP A 2 -24.83 4.41 -24.49
C ASP A 2 -23.63 3.74 -25.20
N LYS A 3 -23.67 3.53 -26.52
CA LYS A 3 -22.55 2.89 -27.25
C LYS A 3 -21.30 3.78 -27.43
N LEU A 4 -21.45 5.11 -27.35
CA LEU A 4 -20.31 6.03 -27.46
C LEU A 4 -19.49 6.09 -26.16
N LYS A 5 -20.11 5.83 -25.00
CA LYS A 5 -19.45 5.90 -23.69
C LYS A 5 -18.56 4.69 -23.44
N THR A 6 -19.04 3.48 -23.76
CA THR A 6 -18.25 2.23 -23.63
C THR A 6 -17.10 2.15 -24.63
N SER A 7 -17.23 2.77 -25.80
CA SER A 7 -16.16 2.82 -26.81
C SER A 7 -14.99 3.71 -26.37
N ARG A 8 -15.23 4.82 -25.65
CA ARG A 8 -14.14 5.71 -25.22
C ARG A 8 -13.27 5.10 -24.12
N LEU A 9 -13.88 4.42 -23.14
CA LEU A 9 -13.15 3.74 -22.07
C LEU A 9 -12.33 2.55 -22.61
N LEU A 10 -12.88 1.81 -23.57
CA LEU A 10 -12.18 0.69 -24.22
C LEU A 10 -11.05 1.15 -25.14
N ASN A 11 -11.20 2.28 -25.85
CA ASN A 11 -10.13 2.87 -26.66
C ASN A 11 -8.98 3.42 -25.80
N PHE A 12 -9.29 3.96 -24.62
CA PHE A 12 -8.33 4.61 -23.73
C PHE A 12 -7.42 3.61 -23.00
N LEU A 13 -7.98 2.45 -22.62
CA LEU A 13 -7.24 1.34 -22.03
C LEU A 13 -6.39 0.57 -23.07
N MET A 14 -6.79 0.58 -24.34
CA MET A 14 -6.13 -0.18 -25.41
C MET A 14 -4.79 0.41 -25.89
N LEU A 15 -4.55 1.72 -25.66
CA LEU A 15 -3.26 2.37 -25.98
C LEU A 15 -2.12 1.90 -25.06
N VAL A 16 -2.47 1.42 -23.87
CA VAL A 16 -1.53 1.13 -22.77
C VAL A 16 -1.24 -0.37 -22.64
N LEU A 17 -2.16 -1.23 -23.08
CA LEU A 17 -2.15 -2.68 -22.78
C LEU A 17 -1.37 -3.58 -23.74
N PHE A 18 -0.70 -3.04 -24.75
CA PHE A 18 0.01 -3.87 -25.74
C PHE A 18 1.50 -3.56 -25.78
N SER A 19 2.21 -4.23 -24.87
CA SER A 19 3.66 -4.36 -24.88
C SER A 19 4.16 -4.91 -26.22
N THR A 20 5.27 -4.33 -26.67
CA THR A 20 5.81 -4.44 -28.02
C THR A 20 6.39 -5.81 -28.35
N TRP A 21 6.11 -6.32 -29.55
CA TRP A 21 7.02 -7.22 -30.27
C TRP A 21 7.94 -6.36 -31.15
N MET A 22 9.08 -5.92 -30.61
CA MET A 22 10.13 -5.29 -31.43
C MET A 22 10.93 -6.41 -32.10
N ILE A 23 10.70 -6.68 -33.39
CA ILE A 23 11.61 -7.51 -34.19
C ILE A 23 12.70 -6.58 -34.73
N SER A 24 13.80 -6.45 -34.00
CA SER A 24 15.07 -5.94 -34.55
C SER A 24 15.82 -7.12 -35.14
N CYS A 25 15.84 -7.22 -36.48
CA CYS A 25 16.66 -8.20 -37.17
C CYS A 25 17.95 -7.52 -37.62
N SER A 26 19.02 -7.62 -36.82
CA SER A 26 20.38 -7.44 -37.32
C SER A 26 20.89 -8.80 -37.76
N ASP A 27 21.00 -9.06 -39.07
CA ASP A 27 21.64 -10.28 -39.57
C ASP A 27 22.90 -9.89 -40.35
N ASP A 28 24.04 -10.36 -39.84
CA ASP A 28 25.40 -10.13 -40.35
C ASP A 28 25.73 -11.30 -41.30
N ASP A 29 25.62 -11.06 -42.61
CA ASP A 29 26.17 -11.80 -43.78
C ASP A 29 26.33 -13.34 -43.75
N ASN A 30 25.69 -14.04 -44.70
CA ASN A 30 26.32 -14.50 -45.96
C ASN A 30 25.61 -15.74 -46.58
N GLY A 31 25.18 -15.62 -47.85
CA GLY A 31 24.96 -16.78 -48.73
C GLY A 31 23.60 -16.78 -49.46
N GLY A 32 23.52 -16.07 -50.59
CA GLY A 32 22.34 -16.03 -51.43
C GLY A 32 21.93 -17.37 -52.03
N ASP A 33 20.71 -17.81 -51.71
CA ASP A 33 19.93 -18.82 -52.43
C ASP A 33 18.87 -18.09 -53.28
N PRO A 34 18.83 -18.27 -54.61
CA PRO A 34 17.84 -17.61 -55.47
C PRO A 34 16.48 -18.32 -55.36
N GLY A 35 15.76 -18.02 -54.28
CA GLY A 35 14.42 -18.56 -54.03
C GLY A 35 13.70 -18.03 -52.79
N THR A 36 14.36 -17.21 -51.97
CA THR A 36 13.76 -16.63 -50.76
C THR A 36 12.88 -15.40 -51.08
N PRO A 37 11.75 -15.22 -50.38
CA PRO A 37 10.99 -13.96 -50.37
C PRO A 37 11.93 -12.78 -50.02
N PRO A 38 11.58 -11.53 -50.38
CA PRO A 38 12.46 -10.38 -50.16
C PRO A 38 12.92 -10.35 -48.71
N VAL A 39 14.24 -10.38 -48.53
CA VAL A 39 14.90 -10.20 -47.23
C VAL A 39 14.49 -8.83 -46.71
N ALA A 40 14.02 -8.77 -45.46
CA ALA A 40 13.75 -7.50 -44.80
C ALA A 40 15.04 -6.64 -44.83
N PRO A 41 14.95 -5.33 -45.10
CA PRO A 41 16.12 -4.45 -45.08
C PRO A 41 16.85 -4.57 -43.74
N SER A 42 18.19 -4.58 -43.79
CA SER A 42 19.07 -5.06 -42.72
C SER A 42 19.07 -4.23 -41.44
N ASP A 43 18.42 -3.06 -41.43
CA ASP A 43 18.13 -2.26 -40.24
C ASP A 43 16.74 -1.61 -40.40
N SER A 44 15.76 -2.01 -39.59
CA SER A 44 14.45 -1.36 -39.54
C SER A 44 13.83 -1.42 -38.15
N ILE A 45 12.97 -0.45 -37.83
CA ILE A 45 12.18 -0.40 -36.59
C ILE A 45 10.71 -0.24 -36.97
N THR A 46 9.83 -1.00 -36.33
CA THR A 46 8.39 -0.89 -36.54
C THR A 46 7.69 -0.44 -35.26
N TYR A 47 6.83 0.57 -35.40
CA TYR A 47 5.98 1.12 -34.36
C TYR A 47 4.52 0.76 -34.66
N GLN A 48 3.72 0.53 -33.62
CA GLN A 48 2.28 0.29 -33.76
C GLN A 48 1.54 1.63 -33.85
N LEU A 49 0.53 1.68 -34.70
CA LEU A 49 -0.44 2.78 -34.79
C LEU A 49 -1.82 2.25 -34.42
N MET A 50 -2.47 2.90 -33.47
CA MET A 50 -3.75 2.49 -32.94
C MET A 50 -4.85 3.47 -33.32
N GLY A 51 -6.04 2.94 -33.60
CA GLY A 51 -7.22 3.72 -33.94
C GLY A 51 -7.69 4.63 -32.81
N ILE A 52 -7.83 5.93 -33.08
CA ILE A 52 -8.32 6.90 -32.08
C ILE A 52 -9.84 7.04 -32.15
N ALA A 53 -10.36 7.40 -33.33
CA ALA A 53 -11.80 7.57 -33.54
C ALA A 53 -12.56 6.23 -33.62
N ASP A 54 -11.91 5.19 -34.14
CA ASP A 54 -12.46 3.84 -34.29
C ASP A 54 -11.38 2.82 -33.86
N PRO A 55 -11.60 2.06 -32.76
CA PRO A 55 -10.61 1.10 -32.27
C PRO A 55 -10.38 -0.10 -33.19
N SER A 56 -11.23 -0.31 -34.20
CA SER A 56 -11.01 -1.37 -35.18
C SER A 56 -9.91 -1.03 -36.19
N VAL A 57 -9.49 0.24 -36.24
CA VAL A 57 -8.34 0.68 -37.03
C VAL A 57 -7.06 0.29 -36.30
N THR A 58 -6.19 -0.41 -37.01
CA THR A 58 -4.85 -0.81 -36.54
C THR A 58 -3.85 -0.56 -37.63
N GLY A 59 -2.57 -0.41 -37.29
CA GLY A 59 -1.55 -0.26 -38.31
C GLY A 59 -0.14 -0.22 -37.77
N THR A 60 0.81 -0.03 -38.67
CA THR A 60 2.23 0.04 -38.35
C THR A 60 2.91 1.17 -39.09
N ALA A 61 3.89 1.79 -38.44
CA ALA A 61 4.89 2.65 -39.06
C ALA A 61 6.25 1.96 -39.02
N THR A 62 6.82 1.62 -40.18
CA THR A 62 8.14 0.98 -40.28
C THR A 62 9.17 1.95 -40.82
N PHE A 63 10.19 2.25 -40.03
CA PHE A 63 11.35 3.04 -40.42
C PHE A 63 12.41 2.08 -40.95
N ILE A 64 12.81 2.28 -42.20
CA ILE A 64 13.73 1.42 -42.93
C ILE A 64 14.99 2.21 -43.24
N LYS A 65 16.13 1.78 -42.71
CA LYS A 65 17.42 2.40 -43.02
C LYS A 65 17.79 2.09 -44.47
N VAL A 66 17.98 3.13 -45.28
CA VAL A 66 18.59 3.00 -46.61
C VAL A 66 20.09 3.24 -46.50
N ASP A 67 20.47 4.32 -45.82
CA ASP A 67 21.80 4.64 -45.34
C ASP A 67 21.69 5.56 -44.10
N ASP A 68 22.81 5.99 -43.52
CA ASP A 68 22.79 6.82 -42.30
C ASP A 68 22.01 8.14 -42.46
N ALA A 69 21.94 8.70 -43.67
CA ALA A 69 21.29 9.99 -43.96
C ALA A 69 19.90 9.84 -44.62
N THR A 70 19.47 8.61 -44.89
CA THR A 70 18.27 8.32 -45.68
C THR A 70 17.45 7.21 -45.03
N THR A 71 16.22 7.56 -44.63
CA THR A 71 15.25 6.61 -44.05
C THR A 71 14.01 6.55 -44.92
N THR A 72 13.50 5.36 -45.21
CA THR A 72 12.15 5.20 -45.76
C THR A 72 11.18 4.94 -44.63
N VAL A 73 10.15 5.78 -44.49
CA VAL A 73 9.05 5.59 -43.54
C VAL A 73 7.88 4.97 -44.31
N ARG A 74 7.50 3.75 -43.95
CA ARG A 74 6.33 3.04 -44.50
C ARG A 74 5.21 3.04 -43.49
N ILE A 75 4.01 3.43 -43.90
CA ILE A 75 2.78 3.31 -43.09
C ILE A 75 1.87 2.26 -43.73
N GLU A 76 1.32 1.36 -42.91
CA GLU A 76 0.31 0.39 -43.32
C GLU A 76 -0.83 0.42 -42.30
N LEU A 77 -2.06 0.70 -42.74
CA LEU A 77 -3.28 0.69 -41.93
C LEU A 77 -4.25 -0.39 -42.40
N GLU A 78 -4.95 -1.00 -41.45
CA GLU A 78 -6.07 -1.90 -41.64
C GLU A 78 -7.36 -1.27 -41.10
N ASN A 79 -8.47 -1.50 -41.79
CA ASN A 79 -9.81 -0.98 -41.47
C ASN A 79 -9.94 0.56 -41.41
N ALA A 80 -8.96 1.32 -41.94
CA ALA A 80 -9.06 2.76 -42.08
C ALA A 80 -10.16 3.18 -43.07
N PRO A 81 -10.76 4.39 -42.93
CA PRO A 81 -11.79 4.88 -43.85
C PRO A 81 -11.29 4.99 -45.29
N THR A 82 -12.01 4.42 -46.27
CA THR A 82 -11.48 4.27 -47.64
C THR A 82 -11.87 5.38 -48.63
N GLU A 83 -12.43 6.50 -48.14
CA GLU A 83 -13.07 7.49 -49.01
C GLU A 83 -12.12 8.58 -49.52
N THR A 84 -11.10 8.92 -48.73
CA THR A 84 -10.10 9.96 -49.04
C THR A 84 -8.77 9.59 -48.44
N ASP A 85 -7.67 9.96 -49.11
CA ASP A 85 -6.33 9.74 -48.59
C ASP A 85 -6.12 10.45 -47.26
N HIS A 86 -5.31 9.86 -46.40
CA HIS A 86 -5.10 10.29 -45.02
C HIS A 86 -3.78 11.05 -44.86
N PRO A 87 -3.78 12.38 -44.68
CA PRO A 87 -2.57 13.13 -44.37
C PRO A 87 -1.87 12.55 -43.14
N THR A 88 -0.54 12.44 -43.20
CA THR A 88 0.24 11.79 -42.14
C THR A 88 1.45 12.63 -41.79
N HIS A 89 1.73 12.76 -40.51
CA HIS A 89 2.84 13.57 -40.01
C HIS A 89 3.54 12.90 -38.84
N ILE A 90 4.85 13.11 -38.74
CA ILE A 90 5.61 12.94 -37.49
C ILE A 90 5.59 14.29 -36.77
N HIS A 91 5.18 14.28 -35.52
CA HIS A 91 5.11 15.42 -34.61
C HIS A 91 6.21 15.33 -33.54
N PHE A 92 6.55 16.45 -32.92
CA PHE A 92 7.38 16.51 -31.71
C PHE A 92 6.62 16.06 -30.45
N ASN A 93 7.36 15.66 -29.40
CA ASN A 93 6.88 15.22 -28.07
C ASN A 93 6.12 13.89 -28.08
N THR A 94 5.48 13.53 -26.96
CA THR A 94 4.56 12.38 -26.92
C THR A 94 3.20 12.73 -27.54
N ALA A 95 2.46 11.70 -27.96
CA ALA A 95 1.08 11.81 -28.40
C ALA A 95 0.17 12.45 -27.34
N ALA A 96 0.44 12.22 -26.05
CA ALA A 96 -0.33 12.78 -24.94
C ALA A 96 -0.07 14.29 -24.74
N GLU A 97 1.14 14.77 -24.99
CA GLU A 97 1.49 16.19 -24.92
C GLU A 97 1.08 16.95 -26.18
N GLY A 98 1.06 16.26 -27.32
CA GLY A 98 0.95 16.88 -28.63
C GLY A 98 2.20 17.68 -29.00
N GLY A 99 2.18 18.28 -30.19
CA GLY A 99 3.34 19.04 -30.67
C GLY A 99 3.20 19.45 -32.13
N ASP A 100 4.07 20.38 -32.54
CA ASP A 100 4.15 20.85 -33.92
C ASP A 100 4.57 19.71 -34.85
N ILE A 101 4.24 19.84 -36.14
CA ILE A 101 4.68 18.91 -37.18
C ILE A 101 6.19 19.07 -37.37
N ALA A 102 6.92 17.97 -37.23
CA ALA A 102 8.35 17.90 -37.50
C ALA A 102 8.64 17.48 -38.94
N ILE A 103 7.90 16.49 -39.44
CA ILE A 103 8.10 15.89 -40.76
C ILE A 103 6.75 15.56 -41.38
N SER A 104 6.51 16.12 -42.57
CA SER A 104 5.35 15.75 -43.39
C SER A 104 5.63 14.47 -44.17
N LEU A 105 4.72 13.50 -44.06
CA LEU A 105 4.78 12.25 -44.80
C LEU A 105 3.77 12.26 -45.96
N ASP A 106 4.00 11.40 -46.95
CA ASP A 106 3.04 11.16 -48.01
C ASP A 106 1.75 10.58 -47.41
N PRO A 107 0.56 11.09 -47.82
CA PRO A 107 -0.71 10.60 -47.31
C PRO A 107 -0.88 9.09 -47.51
N VAL A 108 -1.47 8.41 -46.52
CA VAL A 108 -1.87 7.00 -46.66
C VAL A 108 -2.98 6.90 -47.70
N ASP A 109 -2.75 6.14 -48.77
CA ASP A 109 -3.72 5.95 -49.84
C ASP A 109 -4.95 5.20 -49.32
N ALA A 110 -6.14 5.77 -49.53
CA ALA A 110 -7.39 5.28 -48.92
C ALA A 110 -7.80 3.90 -49.42
N THR A 111 -7.33 3.49 -50.61
CA THR A 111 -7.71 2.21 -51.22
C THR A 111 -6.81 1.07 -50.75
N SER A 112 -5.52 1.34 -50.63
CA SER A 112 -4.50 0.35 -50.29
C SER A 112 -4.16 0.33 -48.81
N GLY A 113 -4.48 1.39 -48.07
CA GLY A 113 -4.11 1.58 -46.67
C GLY A 113 -2.60 1.80 -46.48
N ARG A 114 -1.88 2.27 -47.50
CA ARG A 114 -0.40 2.31 -47.49
C ARG A 114 0.16 3.66 -47.91
N SER A 115 1.30 4.03 -47.34
CA SER A 115 2.21 5.07 -47.87
C SER A 115 3.68 4.72 -47.64
N GLU A 116 4.55 5.29 -48.46
CA GLU A 116 6.01 5.25 -48.28
C GLU A 116 6.59 6.63 -48.57
N THR A 117 7.41 7.14 -47.65
CA THR A 117 8.07 8.44 -47.78
C THR A 117 9.54 8.31 -47.50
N VAL A 118 10.38 8.93 -48.34
CA VAL A 118 11.82 9.02 -48.12
C VAL A 118 12.13 10.28 -47.33
N VAL A 119 12.70 10.10 -46.14
CA VAL A 119 13.05 11.16 -45.20
C VAL A 119 14.57 11.30 -45.13
N THR A 120 15.05 12.52 -45.40
CA THR A 120 16.46 12.92 -45.24
C THR A 120 16.64 14.19 -44.41
N ALA A 121 15.55 14.94 -44.19
CA ALA A 121 15.52 16.17 -43.41
C ALA A 121 14.12 16.40 -42.80
N THR A 122 14.04 17.26 -41.79
CA THR A 122 12.77 17.78 -41.24
C THR A 122 12.13 18.81 -42.18
N ASP A 123 10.89 19.19 -41.90
CA ASP A 123 10.19 20.24 -42.66
C ASP A 123 10.87 21.62 -42.52
N ALA A 124 11.70 21.82 -41.48
CA ALA A 124 12.55 23.00 -41.31
C ALA A 124 13.82 22.98 -42.19
N GLY A 125 14.11 21.85 -42.84
CA GLY A 125 15.27 21.65 -43.71
C GLY A 125 16.52 21.13 -42.98
N ASP A 126 16.41 20.76 -41.69
CA ASP A 126 17.51 20.19 -40.93
C ASP A 126 17.69 18.71 -41.29
N ALA A 127 18.92 18.31 -41.64
CA ALA A 127 19.22 16.91 -41.95
C ALA A 127 18.98 16.02 -40.72
N ILE A 128 18.36 14.85 -40.93
CA ILE A 128 18.07 13.89 -39.87
C ILE A 128 18.54 12.49 -40.27
N SER A 129 19.31 11.84 -39.40
CA SER A 129 19.81 10.49 -39.64
C SER A 129 18.76 9.43 -39.26
N TYR A 130 18.97 8.19 -39.73
CA TYR A 130 18.19 7.05 -39.27
C TYR A 130 18.25 6.91 -37.73
N ASP A 131 19.45 6.99 -37.14
CA ASP A 131 19.63 6.85 -35.69
C ASP A 131 18.94 7.99 -34.92
N ALA A 132 18.89 9.20 -35.49
CA ALA A 132 18.17 10.33 -34.89
C ALA A 132 16.66 10.13 -34.97
N LEU A 133 16.12 9.62 -36.08
CA LEU A 133 14.70 9.25 -36.21
C LEU A 133 14.31 8.10 -35.27
N ALA A 134 15.19 7.10 -35.14
CA ALA A 134 14.99 5.94 -34.28
C ALA A 134 14.92 6.30 -32.78
N ASN A 135 15.48 7.43 -32.38
CA ASN A 135 15.48 7.95 -31.00
C ASN A 135 14.69 9.27 -30.88
N PHE A 136 13.88 9.62 -31.88
CA PHE A 136 13.20 10.89 -31.94
C PHE A 136 12.19 11.04 -30.79
N ASP A 137 12.13 12.22 -30.18
CA ASP A 137 11.04 12.61 -29.28
C ASP A 137 9.84 13.02 -30.12
N GLY A 138 9.05 12.04 -30.52
CA GLY A 138 7.90 12.27 -31.38
C GLY A 138 6.84 11.20 -31.34
N TYR A 139 5.79 11.46 -32.11
CA TYR A 139 4.68 10.56 -32.36
C TYR A 139 4.15 10.77 -33.79
N ILE A 140 3.42 9.78 -34.31
CA ILE A 140 2.79 9.83 -35.64
C ILE A 140 1.30 10.05 -35.48
N ASN A 141 0.76 10.96 -36.28
CA ASN A 141 -0.68 11.10 -36.51
C ASN A 141 -1.02 10.74 -37.95
N VAL A 142 -2.08 9.96 -38.13
CA VAL A 142 -2.77 9.79 -39.41
C VAL A 142 -4.15 10.45 -39.31
N HIS A 143 -4.40 11.46 -40.12
CA HIS A 143 -5.61 12.28 -40.09
C HIS A 143 -6.71 11.71 -41.00
N LEU A 144 -7.98 12.08 -40.77
CA LEU A 144 -9.09 11.57 -41.58
C LEU A 144 -9.00 11.99 -43.05
N SER A 145 -8.77 13.27 -43.32
CA SER A 145 -8.64 13.78 -44.69
C SER A 145 -7.98 15.15 -44.72
N ALA A 146 -7.61 15.65 -45.91
CA ALA A 146 -7.11 17.02 -46.07
C ALA A 146 -8.14 18.11 -45.68
N ASP A 147 -9.45 17.78 -45.75
CA ASP A 147 -10.53 18.68 -45.35
C ASP A 147 -10.91 18.52 -43.86
N ASP A 148 -10.43 17.47 -43.20
CA ASP A 148 -10.63 17.18 -41.77
C ASP A 148 -9.35 16.64 -41.13
N LEU A 149 -8.44 17.56 -40.81
CA LEU A 149 -7.22 17.29 -40.06
C LEU A 149 -7.46 17.17 -38.55
N ALA A 150 -8.63 17.56 -38.04
CA ALA A 150 -8.90 17.51 -36.60
C ALA A 150 -9.22 16.09 -36.15
N THR A 151 -9.81 15.28 -37.02
CA THR A 151 -10.10 13.88 -36.74
C THR A 151 -8.86 13.02 -36.96
N ILE A 152 -8.35 12.38 -35.90
CA ILE A 152 -7.25 11.41 -35.97
C ILE A 152 -7.82 10.01 -36.20
N VAL A 153 -7.34 9.35 -37.26
CA VAL A 153 -7.67 7.97 -37.62
C VAL A 153 -6.82 7.01 -36.82
N ALA A 154 -5.50 7.17 -36.86
CA ALA A 154 -4.55 6.35 -36.12
C ALA A 154 -3.41 7.21 -35.52
N GLN A 155 -2.88 6.78 -34.38
CA GLN A 155 -1.81 7.47 -33.67
C GLN A 155 -0.85 6.47 -33.01
N GLY A 156 0.42 6.84 -32.87
CA GLY A 156 1.36 6.06 -32.07
C GLY A 156 2.63 6.85 -31.74
N ASP A 157 3.10 6.68 -30.50
CA ASP A 157 4.41 7.19 -30.07
C ASP A 157 5.55 6.46 -30.80
N ILE A 158 6.60 7.20 -31.16
CA ILE A 158 7.79 6.67 -31.83
C ILE A 158 9.05 6.98 -31.03
N GLY A 159 10.17 6.43 -31.50
CA GLY A 159 11.49 6.71 -30.93
C GLY A 159 11.56 6.50 -29.42
N MET A 160 11.99 7.54 -28.70
CA MET A 160 12.16 7.49 -27.24
C MET A 160 10.84 7.47 -26.46
N ASN A 161 9.72 7.78 -27.11
CA ASN A 161 8.41 7.80 -26.45
C ASN A 161 7.76 6.42 -26.41
N VAL A 162 8.29 5.41 -27.10
CA VAL A 162 7.73 4.05 -27.05
C VAL A 162 7.79 3.50 -25.62
N LEU A 163 6.71 2.87 -25.14
CA LEU A 163 6.68 2.17 -23.87
C LEU A 163 7.61 0.95 -23.89
N THR A 164 8.35 0.71 -22.81
CA THR A 164 9.20 -0.49 -22.67
C THR A 164 8.37 -1.74 -22.36
N GLY A 165 7.19 -1.52 -21.76
CA GLY A 165 6.32 -2.57 -21.21
C GLY A 165 6.50 -2.74 -19.70
N GLU A 166 7.49 -2.09 -19.09
CA GLU A 166 7.61 -2.00 -17.64
C GLU A 166 6.62 -1.00 -17.07
N SER A 167 6.02 -1.35 -15.93
CA SER A 167 5.08 -0.50 -15.23
C SER A 167 4.92 -0.89 -13.76
N VAL A 168 4.50 0.07 -12.95
CA VAL A 168 4.09 -0.12 -11.56
C VAL A 168 2.71 0.52 -11.33
N ILE A 169 1.90 -0.09 -10.48
CA ILE A 169 0.54 0.37 -10.14
C ILE A 169 0.52 0.74 -8.67
N TYR A 170 0.00 1.93 -8.35
CA TYR A 170 -0.24 2.39 -6.99
C TYR A 170 -1.73 2.59 -6.75
N ASN A 171 -2.25 1.99 -5.69
CA ASN A 171 -3.65 2.11 -5.31
C ASN A 171 -3.91 3.51 -4.72
N LEU A 172 -4.98 4.16 -5.16
CA LEU A 172 -5.48 5.43 -4.63
C LEU A 172 -6.78 5.16 -3.87
N SER A 173 -6.68 5.18 -2.54
CA SER A 173 -7.80 4.93 -1.64
C SER A 173 -8.68 6.15 -1.45
N GLU A 174 -9.94 5.92 -1.13
CA GLU A 174 -10.93 6.94 -0.76
C GLU A 174 -10.49 7.75 0.46
N VAL A 175 -10.83 9.05 0.50
CA VAL A 175 -10.52 9.95 1.63
C VAL A 175 -11.74 10.74 2.10
N ASP A 176 -12.02 11.92 1.53
CA ASP A 176 -13.06 12.82 2.04
C ASP A 176 -14.44 12.63 1.37
N VAL A 177 -14.46 11.92 0.24
CA VAL A 177 -15.67 11.74 -0.58
C VAL A 177 -15.92 10.26 -0.82
N GLU A 178 -16.99 9.77 -0.21
CA GLU A 178 -17.40 8.37 -0.30
C GLU A 178 -17.63 7.90 -1.75
N GLY A 179 -17.10 6.73 -2.08
CA GLY A 179 -17.22 6.04 -3.35
C GLY A 179 -16.17 6.40 -4.40
N ILE A 180 -15.14 7.19 -4.08
CA ILE A 180 -14.10 7.59 -5.05
C ILE A 180 -12.77 6.91 -4.71
N SER A 181 -12.30 6.02 -5.59
CA SER A 181 -11.02 5.32 -5.46
C SER A 181 -10.57 4.77 -6.82
N GLY A 182 -9.33 4.30 -6.92
CA GLY A 182 -8.81 3.71 -8.15
C GLY A 182 -7.30 3.55 -8.11
N ASP A 183 -6.63 3.75 -9.24
CA ASP A 183 -5.21 3.45 -9.41
C ASP A 183 -4.48 4.57 -10.16
N ALA A 184 -3.18 4.71 -9.88
CA ALA A 184 -2.22 5.41 -10.71
C ALA A 184 -1.19 4.43 -11.24
N THR A 185 -1.11 4.26 -12.56
CA THR A 185 -0.14 3.39 -13.22
C THR A 185 0.94 4.19 -13.90
N PHE A 186 2.19 3.90 -13.56
CA PHE A 186 3.39 4.52 -14.13
C PHE A 186 3.97 3.54 -15.14
N TYR A 187 4.14 3.98 -16.38
CA TYR A 187 4.74 3.22 -17.46
C TYR A 187 6.08 3.83 -17.86
N GLU A 188 7.09 2.99 -18.00
CA GLU A 188 8.40 3.41 -18.48
C GLU A 188 8.37 3.60 -20.01
N ARG A 189 8.89 4.74 -20.48
CA ARG A 189 9.19 4.98 -21.90
C ARG A 189 10.68 4.73 -22.15
N LYS A 190 11.04 4.34 -23.38
CA LYS A 190 12.44 4.10 -23.80
C LYS A 190 13.39 5.26 -23.53
N GLY A 191 12.88 6.48 -23.46
CA GLY A 191 13.62 7.67 -23.07
C GLY A 191 13.90 7.79 -21.56
N GLY A 192 13.58 6.77 -20.75
CA GLY A 192 13.77 6.74 -19.29
C GLY A 192 12.78 7.60 -18.50
N HIS A 193 11.76 8.17 -19.15
CA HIS A 193 10.77 9.05 -18.53
C HIS A 193 9.41 8.35 -18.46
N SER A 194 8.46 8.88 -17.68
CA SER A 194 7.23 8.15 -17.36
C SER A 194 6.02 8.65 -18.13
N LEU A 195 5.13 7.74 -18.52
CA LEU A 195 3.71 8.02 -18.74
C LEU A 195 2.95 7.58 -17.50
N VAL A 196 2.20 8.48 -16.88
CA VAL A 196 1.32 8.17 -15.75
C VAL A 196 -0.13 8.22 -16.18
N VAL A 197 -0.88 7.16 -15.90
CA VAL A 197 -2.31 7.07 -16.13
C VAL A 197 -3.01 6.96 -14.78
N ILE A 198 -3.85 7.93 -14.45
CA ILE A 198 -4.72 7.85 -13.27
C ILE A 198 -6.09 7.41 -13.74
N SER A 199 -6.67 6.41 -13.05
CA SER A 199 -8.01 5.90 -13.31
C SER A 199 -8.77 5.75 -11.99
N LEU A 200 -9.81 6.55 -11.81
CA LEU A 200 -10.68 6.57 -10.64
C LEU A 200 -12.11 6.18 -11.02
N GLU A 201 -12.74 5.41 -10.15
CA GLU A 201 -14.18 5.18 -10.17
C GLU A 201 -14.91 6.21 -9.31
N GLY A 202 -16.20 6.42 -9.58
CA GLY A 202 -17.05 7.28 -8.75
C GLY A 202 -16.88 8.79 -8.90
N THR A 203 -16.03 9.26 -9.83
CA THR A 203 -15.79 10.70 -10.03
C THR A 203 -17.06 11.50 -10.43
N PRO A 204 -17.24 12.73 -9.94
CA PRO A 204 -18.35 13.61 -10.34
C PRO A 204 -18.33 14.00 -11.83
N ALA A 205 -19.38 13.62 -12.56
CA ALA A 205 -19.54 13.93 -13.99
C ALA A 205 -19.43 15.44 -14.30
N GLY A 206 -18.71 15.77 -15.38
CA GLY A 206 -18.38 17.13 -15.79
C GLY A 206 -17.38 17.86 -14.89
N GLY A 207 -16.84 17.21 -13.87
CA GLY A 207 -15.77 17.73 -13.02
C GLY A 207 -14.40 17.65 -13.67
N GLU A 208 -13.47 18.45 -13.15
CA GLU A 208 -12.03 18.36 -13.42
C GLU A 208 -11.33 18.31 -12.07
N HIS A 209 -10.60 17.24 -11.81
CA HIS A 209 -10.04 16.93 -10.50
C HIS A 209 -8.51 17.08 -10.55
N PRO A 210 -7.95 18.19 -10.03
CA PRO A 210 -6.50 18.36 -9.96
C PRO A 210 -5.85 17.19 -9.23
N ALA A 211 -4.66 16.79 -9.67
CA ALA A 211 -3.90 15.74 -9.03
C ALA A 211 -2.42 16.13 -8.94
N HIS A 212 -1.75 15.71 -7.87
CA HIS A 212 -0.34 16.04 -7.63
C HIS A 212 0.42 14.86 -7.03
N ILE A 213 1.72 14.80 -7.30
CA ILE A 213 2.70 14.09 -6.46
C ILE A 213 3.16 15.06 -5.38
N HIS A 214 3.12 14.64 -4.13
CA HIS A 214 3.61 15.34 -2.96
C HIS A 214 4.84 14.63 -2.37
N LEU A 215 5.64 15.37 -1.60
CA LEU A 215 6.79 14.83 -0.83
C LEU A 215 6.35 14.08 0.44
N ASN A 216 7.20 13.17 0.91
CA ASN A 216 7.03 12.31 2.10
C ASN A 216 5.91 11.27 1.94
N THR A 217 5.52 10.61 3.04
CA THR A 217 4.32 9.76 3.06
C THR A 217 3.04 10.58 3.17
N ALA A 218 1.92 10.02 2.71
CA ALA A 218 0.58 10.58 2.87
C ALA A 218 0.21 10.84 4.34
N ALA A 219 0.73 10.03 5.27
CA ALA A 219 0.54 10.19 6.71
C ALA A 219 1.27 11.42 7.26
N GLU A 220 2.46 11.73 6.75
CA GLU A 220 3.26 12.90 7.13
C GLU A 220 2.81 14.17 6.40
N GLY A 221 2.26 14.03 5.20
CA GLY A 221 1.95 15.13 4.30
C GLY A 221 3.22 15.76 3.71
N GLY A 222 3.04 16.80 2.88
CA GLY A 222 4.17 17.45 2.24
C GLY A 222 3.77 18.43 1.13
N GLY A 223 4.76 19.19 0.66
CA GLY A 223 4.57 20.11 -0.47
C GLY A 223 4.37 19.37 -1.79
N ILE A 224 3.79 20.08 -2.77
CA ILE A 224 3.65 19.58 -4.14
C ILE A 224 5.03 19.50 -4.79
N TYR A 225 5.31 18.35 -5.40
CA TYR A 225 6.52 18.08 -6.17
C TYR A 225 6.27 18.13 -7.68
N PHE A 226 5.14 17.57 -8.12
CA PHE A 226 4.75 17.49 -9.53
C PHE A 226 3.23 17.63 -9.69
N THR A 227 2.80 18.38 -10.71
CA THR A 227 1.38 18.58 -11.04
C THR A 227 0.98 17.74 -12.25
N PHE A 228 -0.01 16.86 -12.07
CA PHE A 228 -0.59 16.08 -13.17
C PHE A 228 -1.59 16.88 -14.01
N ASN A 229 -1.91 16.36 -15.19
CA ASN A 229 -3.16 16.72 -15.86
C ASN A 229 -4.36 16.33 -14.97
N PRO A 230 -5.37 17.20 -14.82
CA PRO A 230 -6.56 16.89 -14.02
C PRO A 230 -7.27 15.61 -14.49
N VAL A 231 -7.78 14.83 -13.54
CA VAL A 231 -8.63 13.67 -13.81
C VAL A 231 -9.99 14.19 -14.29
N ASN A 232 -10.37 13.78 -15.51
CA ASN A 232 -11.65 14.16 -16.09
C ASN A 232 -12.79 13.40 -15.40
N GLY A 233 -13.76 14.11 -14.82
CA GLY A 233 -14.84 13.50 -14.04
C GLY A 233 -15.90 12.75 -14.84
N ASP A 234 -15.95 12.90 -16.18
CA ASP A 234 -16.83 12.07 -17.02
C ASP A 234 -16.24 10.69 -17.31
N THR A 235 -14.91 10.59 -17.39
CA THR A 235 -14.20 9.33 -17.68
C THR A 235 -13.53 8.71 -16.47
N GLY A 236 -13.32 9.50 -15.40
CA GLY A 236 -12.52 9.12 -14.25
C GLY A 236 -11.05 8.94 -14.60
N SER A 237 -10.52 9.58 -15.64
CA SER A 237 -9.13 9.30 -16.05
C SER A 237 -8.34 10.52 -16.48
N SER A 238 -7.02 10.46 -16.31
CA SER A 238 -6.05 11.38 -16.92
C SER A 238 -4.79 10.64 -17.38
N GLN A 239 -4.03 11.28 -18.27
CA GLN A 239 -2.72 10.84 -18.70
C GLN A 239 -1.74 12.01 -18.62
N THR A 240 -0.54 11.77 -18.08
CA THR A 240 0.50 12.79 -17.96
C THR A 240 1.86 12.20 -18.28
N THR A 241 2.65 12.88 -19.11
CA THR A 241 4.06 12.55 -19.30
C THR A 241 4.90 13.29 -18.24
N ILE A 242 5.72 12.57 -17.48
CA ILE A 242 6.63 13.15 -16.48
C ILE A 242 8.06 13.05 -17.01
N ARG A 243 8.71 14.21 -17.16
CA ARG A 243 10.14 14.34 -17.52
C ARG A 243 10.95 15.14 -16.50
N ALA A 244 10.27 16.01 -15.76
CA ALA A 244 10.84 16.89 -14.77
C ALA A 244 9.79 17.27 -13.72
N SER A 245 10.24 17.71 -12.54
CA SER A 245 9.40 18.26 -11.48
C SER A 245 8.82 19.63 -11.90
N ASP A 246 7.88 20.15 -11.10
CA ASP A 246 7.38 21.51 -11.28
C ASP A 246 8.48 22.59 -11.12
N ALA A 247 9.63 22.22 -10.53
CA ALA A 247 10.83 23.05 -10.40
C ALA A 247 11.83 22.87 -11.55
N GLU A 248 11.44 22.20 -12.64
CA GLU A 248 12.26 21.92 -13.84
C GLU A 248 13.48 21.01 -13.57
N GLU A 249 13.46 20.23 -12.47
CA GLU A 249 14.48 19.21 -12.20
C GLU A 249 14.12 17.92 -12.93
N SER A 250 15.02 17.37 -13.75
CA SER A 250 14.76 16.13 -14.50
C SER A 250 14.45 14.96 -13.57
N ILE A 251 13.49 14.11 -13.97
CA ILE A 251 13.10 12.90 -13.22
C ILE A 251 12.97 11.72 -14.17
N SER A 252 13.61 10.60 -13.85
CA SER A 252 13.45 9.33 -14.56
C SER A 252 12.33 8.45 -13.97
N TYR A 253 11.93 7.42 -14.71
CA TYR A 253 11.02 6.38 -14.22
C TYR A 253 11.60 5.67 -12.99
N GLU A 254 12.87 5.27 -13.03
CA GLU A 254 13.56 4.61 -11.91
C GLU A 254 13.60 5.50 -10.67
N GLU A 255 13.83 6.81 -10.83
CA GLU A 255 13.80 7.75 -9.71
C GLU A 255 12.42 7.86 -9.06
N LEU A 256 11.33 7.65 -9.82
CA LEU A 256 9.96 7.62 -9.28
C LEU A 256 9.65 6.32 -8.51
N LEU A 257 10.31 5.21 -8.82
CA LEU A 257 10.13 3.94 -8.10
C LEU A 257 10.69 3.99 -6.67
N ASP A 258 11.73 4.79 -6.44
CA ASP A 258 12.35 4.97 -5.12
C ASP A 258 11.92 6.30 -4.46
N PHE A 259 10.96 7.02 -5.05
CA PHE A 259 10.60 8.37 -4.60
C PHE A 259 9.87 8.36 -3.24
N ASP A 260 10.32 9.21 -2.32
CA ASP A 260 9.63 9.48 -1.05
C ASP A 260 8.45 10.43 -1.31
N GLY A 261 7.34 9.87 -1.78
CA GLY A 261 6.15 10.66 -2.11
C GLY A 261 4.82 9.91 -2.03
N TYR A 262 3.77 10.66 -2.31
CA TYR A 262 2.39 10.18 -2.40
C TYR A 262 1.58 11.01 -3.40
N ILE A 263 0.48 10.46 -3.89
CA ILE A 263 -0.44 11.12 -4.81
C ILE A 263 -1.67 11.61 -4.05
N ASN A 264 -2.12 12.82 -4.36
CA ASN A 264 -3.43 13.33 -4.03
C ASN A 264 -4.23 13.60 -5.30
N VAL A 265 -5.52 13.29 -5.27
CA VAL A 265 -6.50 13.80 -6.23
C VAL A 265 -7.53 14.63 -5.47
N HIS A 266 -7.77 15.85 -5.94
CA HIS A 266 -8.61 16.85 -5.29
C HIS A 266 -10.01 16.90 -5.91
N LEU A 267 -11.00 17.36 -5.14
CA LEU A 267 -12.38 17.45 -5.64
C LEU A 267 -12.53 18.46 -6.78
N SER A 268 -11.88 19.62 -6.70
CA SER A 268 -11.87 20.64 -7.77
C SER A 268 -10.80 21.71 -7.48
N ALA A 269 -10.52 22.56 -8.47
CA ALA A 269 -9.61 23.71 -8.28
C ALA A 269 -10.09 24.71 -7.20
N GLU A 270 -11.41 24.80 -6.97
CA GLU A 270 -11.99 25.64 -5.92
C GLU A 270 -12.06 24.94 -4.54
N ALA A 271 -11.82 23.63 -4.48
CA ALA A 271 -11.91 22.81 -3.27
C ALA A 271 -10.67 21.90 -3.12
N LEU A 272 -9.47 22.49 -3.17
CA LEU A 272 -8.20 21.76 -3.05
C LEU A 272 -7.98 21.12 -1.67
N GLU A 273 -8.67 21.58 -0.62
CA GLU A 273 -8.58 20.94 0.70
C GLU A 273 -9.37 19.63 0.77
N THR A 274 -10.27 19.37 -0.18
CA THR A 274 -11.05 18.13 -0.24
C THR A 274 -10.34 17.12 -1.14
N ILE A 275 -9.78 16.07 -0.53
CA ILE A 275 -9.09 14.97 -1.21
C ILE A 275 -10.10 13.88 -1.52
N VAL A 276 -10.23 13.51 -2.80
CA VAL A 276 -11.15 12.44 -3.22
C VAL A 276 -10.47 11.08 -3.28
N ALA A 277 -9.18 11.03 -3.59
CA ALA A 277 -8.39 9.81 -3.58
C ALA A 277 -6.92 10.09 -3.24
N GLN A 278 -6.27 9.19 -2.51
CA GLN A 278 -4.87 9.34 -2.05
C GLN A 278 -4.15 8.00 -2.00
N GLY A 279 -2.86 7.98 -2.32
CA GLY A 279 -2.03 6.77 -2.19
C GLY A 279 -0.55 7.07 -2.13
N ASP A 280 0.18 6.35 -1.28
CA ASP A 280 1.64 6.39 -1.23
C ASP A 280 2.24 5.75 -2.49
N ILE A 281 3.36 6.31 -2.98
CA ILE A 281 4.06 5.84 -4.19
C ILE A 281 5.54 5.58 -3.89
N GLY A 282 6.25 5.03 -4.88
CA GLY A 282 7.68 4.77 -4.79
C GLY A 282 8.03 3.92 -3.57
N GLN A 283 9.06 4.34 -2.83
CA GLN A 283 9.52 3.65 -1.63
C GLN A 283 8.50 3.65 -0.47
N ASN A 284 7.46 4.49 -0.54
CA ASN A 284 6.40 4.56 0.46
C ASN A 284 5.26 3.58 0.16
N ALA A 285 5.18 2.98 -1.02
CA ALA A 285 4.14 2.01 -1.33
C ALA A 285 4.14 0.86 -0.30
N LEU A 286 2.97 0.25 -0.08
CA LEU A 286 2.85 -0.89 0.82
C LEU A 286 3.18 -2.18 0.08
N THR A 287 3.92 -3.08 0.74
CA THR A 287 4.25 -4.41 0.18
C THR A 287 3.03 -5.34 0.16
N GLY A 288 2.00 -4.99 0.94
CA GLY A 288 0.83 -5.83 1.22
C GLY A 288 1.00 -6.70 2.46
N GLU A 289 2.20 -6.79 3.04
CA GLU A 289 2.41 -7.43 4.34
C GLU A 289 1.87 -6.55 5.46
N SER A 290 1.10 -7.15 6.36
CA SER A 290 0.57 -6.48 7.53
C SER A 290 0.27 -7.44 8.68
N VAL A 291 0.20 -6.89 9.90
CA VAL A 291 -0.26 -7.57 11.11
C VAL A 291 -1.28 -6.69 11.82
N GLU A 292 -2.32 -7.32 12.38
CA GLU A 292 -3.37 -6.66 13.15
C GLU A 292 -3.25 -7.02 14.64
N TYR A 293 -3.35 -6.01 15.50
CA TYR A 293 -3.39 -6.15 16.94
C TYR A 293 -4.72 -5.62 17.49
N THR A 294 -5.36 -6.39 18.36
CA THR A 294 -6.57 -5.96 19.06
C THR A 294 -6.23 -4.98 20.18
N LEU A 295 -6.98 -3.87 20.25
CA LEU A 295 -6.92 -2.90 21.34
C LEU A 295 -8.19 -3.03 22.19
N ASN A 296 -8.06 -3.65 23.36
CA ASN A 296 -9.15 -3.89 24.29
C ASN A 296 -9.50 -2.63 25.08
N SER A 297 -10.77 -2.49 25.46
CA SER A 297 -11.23 -1.40 26.32
C SER A 297 -10.61 -1.46 27.71
N VAL A 298 -10.25 -0.31 28.28
CA VAL A 298 -9.68 -0.21 29.63
C VAL A 298 -10.57 0.62 30.56
N ALA A 299 -10.40 1.95 30.62
CA ALA A 299 -11.16 2.81 31.53
C ALA A 299 -12.57 3.14 31.01
N VAL A 300 -12.82 2.94 29.71
CA VAL A 300 -14.09 3.23 29.07
C VAL A 300 -14.51 2.02 28.25
N GLU A 301 -15.47 1.25 28.77
CA GLU A 301 -15.93 -0.03 28.20
C GLU A 301 -16.39 0.07 26.73
N SER A 302 -16.86 1.24 26.29
CA SER A 302 -17.29 1.46 24.91
C SER A 302 -16.17 1.79 23.93
N ILE A 303 -14.93 1.98 24.38
CA ILE A 303 -13.79 2.35 23.53
C ILE A 303 -12.88 1.15 23.36
N SER A 304 -12.82 0.61 22.15
CA SER A 304 -11.96 -0.51 21.75
C SER A 304 -11.69 -0.43 20.25
N GLY A 305 -10.76 -1.23 19.73
CA GLY A 305 -10.51 -1.24 18.29
C GLY A 305 -9.31 -2.09 17.89
N THR A 306 -8.63 -1.67 16.83
CA THR A 306 -7.47 -2.37 16.29
C THR A 306 -6.34 -1.40 15.93
N ALA A 307 -5.11 -1.93 15.95
CA ALA A 307 -3.93 -1.32 15.34
C ALA A 307 -3.41 -2.23 14.24
N ILE A 308 -3.26 -1.72 13.02
CA ILE A 308 -2.71 -2.44 11.87
C ILE A 308 -1.33 -1.88 11.56
N PHE A 309 -0.33 -2.73 11.52
CA PHE A 309 1.03 -2.39 11.11
C PHE A 309 1.21 -2.93 9.70
N SER A 310 1.49 -2.05 8.74
CA SER A 310 1.72 -2.42 7.34
C SER A 310 3.14 -2.08 6.94
N GLU A 311 3.79 -2.99 6.23
CA GLU A 311 5.14 -2.81 5.73
C GLU A 311 5.16 -1.95 4.46
N ARG A 312 6.09 -1.00 4.39
CA ARG A 312 6.40 -0.21 3.20
C ARG A 312 7.55 -0.83 2.42
N GLU A 313 7.66 -0.53 1.12
CA GLU A 313 8.74 -1.04 0.25
C GLU A 313 10.16 -0.70 0.77
N ASN A 314 10.32 0.41 1.51
CA ASN A 314 11.58 0.74 2.19
C ASN A 314 11.81 0.03 3.55
N GLY A 315 10.96 -0.93 3.94
CA GLY A 315 11.04 -1.67 5.20
C GLY A 315 10.55 -0.89 6.44
N LEU A 316 10.05 0.34 6.26
CA LEU A 316 9.43 1.11 7.33
C LEU A 316 7.99 0.67 7.58
N THR A 317 7.39 1.17 8.67
CA THR A 317 6.03 0.79 9.08
C THR A 317 5.05 1.95 8.95
N LEU A 318 3.89 1.68 8.35
CA LEU A 318 2.68 2.46 8.54
C LEU A 318 1.84 1.82 9.65
N VAL A 319 1.62 2.54 10.74
CA VAL A 319 0.67 2.15 11.80
C VAL A 319 -0.64 2.87 11.57
N GLN A 320 -1.75 2.14 11.52
CA GLN A 320 -3.11 2.66 11.47
C GLN A 320 -3.84 2.20 12.73
N ILE A 321 -4.42 3.13 13.48
CA ILE A 321 -5.28 2.81 14.63
C ILE A 321 -6.72 3.15 14.26
N GLN A 322 -7.63 2.21 14.44
CA GLN A 322 -9.06 2.42 14.32
C GLN A 322 -9.73 2.03 15.63
N LEU A 323 -10.35 3.00 16.29
CA LEU A 323 -11.15 2.83 17.49
C LEU A 323 -12.64 3.04 17.19
N GLU A 324 -13.47 2.37 17.96
CA GLU A 324 -14.91 2.62 18.06
C GLU A 324 -15.22 3.35 19.36
N GLY A 325 -16.34 4.09 19.39
CA GLY A 325 -16.87 4.70 20.61
C GLY A 325 -16.09 5.92 21.13
N THR A 326 -15.18 6.49 20.34
CA THR A 326 -14.46 7.73 20.68
C THR A 326 -15.41 8.93 20.79
N PRO A 327 -15.20 9.85 21.75
CA PRO A 327 -15.98 11.09 21.84
C PRO A 327 -15.70 12.07 20.69
N GLU A 328 -16.76 12.61 20.07
CA GLU A 328 -16.70 13.66 19.04
C GLU A 328 -15.89 14.89 19.55
N GLY A 329 -15.00 15.39 18.71
CA GLY A 329 -14.06 16.48 18.98
C GLY A 329 -12.91 16.12 19.92
N GLY A 330 -12.82 14.86 20.34
CA GLY A 330 -11.72 14.35 21.15
C GLY A 330 -10.42 14.20 20.36
N GLU A 331 -9.30 14.22 21.06
CA GLU A 331 -7.98 13.85 20.53
C GLU A 331 -7.33 12.92 21.55
N HIS A 332 -6.99 11.72 21.11
CA HIS A 332 -6.57 10.63 21.99
C HIS A 332 -5.10 10.27 21.70
N PRO A 333 -4.14 10.78 22.49
CA PRO A 333 -2.74 10.42 22.33
C PRO A 333 -2.55 8.91 22.35
N ALA A 334 -1.65 8.40 21.51
CA ALA A 334 -1.34 6.99 21.42
C ALA A 334 0.17 6.79 21.43
N HIS A 335 0.64 5.72 22.07
CA HIS A 335 2.06 5.41 22.19
C HIS A 335 2.28 3.90 22.15
N ILE A 336 3.42 3.49 21.60
CA ILE A 336 4.01 2.17 21.85
C ILE A 336 4.92 2.29 23.06
N HIS A 337 4.77 1.37 24.01
CA HIS A 337 5.54 1.27 25.25
C HIS A 337 6.41 0.01 25.25
N PHE A 338 7.41 -0.02 26.13
CA PHE A 338 8.21 -1.22 26.41
C PHE A 338 7.48 -2.24 27.29
N ASN A 339 7.90 -3.51 27.22
CA ASN A 339 7.38 -4.66 27.97
C ASN A 339 5.97 -5.08 27.58
N THR A 340 5.35 -5.98 28.34
CA THR A 340 3.92 -6.30 28.18
C THR A 340 3.03 -5.25 28.83
N ALA A 341 1.79 -5.15 28.37
CA ALA A 341 0.76 -4.31 28.98
C ALA A 341 0.53 -4.62 30.47
N ALA A 342 0.68 -5.89 30.88
CA ALA A 342 0.52 -6.33 32.26
C ALA A 342 1.67 -5.86 33.18
N GLU A 343 2.87 -5.69 32.63
CA GLU A 343 4.04 -5.18 33.37
C GLU A 343 4.13 -3.66 33.33
N GLY A 344 3.64 -3.05 32.24
CA GLY A 344 3.81 -1.63 31.96
C GLY A 344 5.25 -1.29 31.55
N GLY A 345 5.47 -0.01 31.21
CA GLY A 345 6.77 0.45 30.75
C GLY A 345 6.75 1.89 30.26
N ASP A 346 7.94 2.45 30.08
CA ASP A 346 8.12 3.79 29.51
C ASP A 346 7.67 3.82 28.05
N ILE A 347 7.42 5.04 27.53
CA ILE A 347 7.09 5.27 26.12
C ILE A 347 8.33 4.99 25.27
N ALA A 348 8.15 4.19 24.23
CA ALA A 348 9.18 3.87 23.23
C ALA A 348 8.98 4.65 21.94
N ILE A 349 7.73 4.76 21.46
CA ILE A 349 7.40 5.43 20.19
C ILE A 349 6.11 6.21 20.37
N SER A 350 6.18 7.51 20.09
CA SER A 350 5.01 8.38 20.03
C SER A 350 4.27 8.22 18.69
N LEU A 351 2.95 8.01 18.76
CA LEU A 351 2.08 7.90 17.58
C LEU A 351 1.24 9.16 17.40
N THR A 352 0.68 9.32 16.20
CA THR A 352 -0.33 10.33 15.91
C THR A 352 -1.55 10.07 16.79
N SER A 353 -2.09 11.12 17.43
CA SER A 353 -3.31 11.02 18.24
C SER A 353 -4.48 10.50 17.39
N VAL A 354 -5.28 9.62 17.97
CA VAL A 354 -6.52 9.14 17.36
C VAL A 354 -7.55 10.26 17.39
N ASN A 355 -8.03 10.65 16.21
CA ASN A 355 -9.05 11.68 16.09
C ASN A 355 -10.39 11.15 16.62
N GLY A 356 -11.03 11.90 17.51
CA GLY A 356 -12.25 11.45 18.21
C GLY A 356 -13.50 11.38 17.33
N ASP A 357 -13.55 12.15 16.23
CA ASP A 357 -14.69 12.16 15.29
C ASP A 357 -14.70 10.90 14.42
N THR A 358 -13.51 10.47 13.97
CA THR A 358 -13.35 9.33 13.05
C THR A 358 -12.93 8.05 13.75
N GLY A 359 -12.42 8.15 14.98
CA GLY A 359 -11.77 7.06 15.69
C GLY A 359 -10.45 6.61 15.03
N TYR A 360 -9.90 7.41 14.11
CA TYR A 360 -8.80 6.98 13.24
C TYR A 360 -7.52 7.79 13.46
N SER A 361 -6.37 7.13 13.40
CA SER A 361 -5.08 7.78 13.14
C SER A 361 -4.17 6.93 12.26
N ARG A 362 -3.17 7.60 11.69
CA ARG A 362 -2.09 6.97 10.94
C ARG A 362 -0.73 7.60 11.27
N THR A 363 0.30 6.78 11.32
CA THR A 363 1.67 7.21 11.64
C THR A 363 2.67 6.42 10.80
N THR A 364 3.59 7.12 10.14
CA THR A 364 4.79 6.49 9.57
C THR A 364 5.86 6.44 10.66
N ILE A 365 6.34 5.24 10.99
CA ILE A 365 7.44 5.05 11.95
C ILE A 365 8.75 4.93 11.19
N ARG A 366 9.69 5.82 11.50
CA ARG A 366 11.07 5.83 10.97
C ARG A 366 12.09 5.54 12.07
N THR A 367 11.87 6.15 13.23
CA THR A 367 12.71 6.00 14.42
C THR A 367 11.83 5.86 15.65
N ASN A 368 12.41 5.36 16.74
CA ASN A 368 11.82 5.47 18.07
C ASN A 368 12.03 6.89 18.66
N ASP A 369 11.49 7.15 19.86
CA ASP A 369 11.61 8.45 20.55
C ASP A 369 13.05 8.73 21.04
N ALA A 370 13.95 7.75 20.95
CA ALA A 370 15.39 7.91 21.18
C ALA A 370 16.19 8.18 19.89
N GLU A 371 15.51 8.45 18.77
CA GLU A 371 16.08 8.72 17.44
C GLU A 371 16.83 7.51 16.84
N GLU A 372 16.53 6.29 17.28
CA GLU A 372 17.09 5.07 16.70
C GLU A 372 16.17 4.54 15.60
N GLU A 373 16.75 4.19 14.44
CA GLU A 373 16.01 3.60 13.32
C GLU A 373 15.33 2.30 13.75
N ILE A 374 14.09 2.11 13.29
CA ILE A 374 13.31 0.91 13.58
C ILE A 374 12.51 0.51 12.33
N THR A 375 12.62 -0.77 11.95
CA THR A 375 11.95 -1.33 10.78
C THR A 375 10.65 -2.04 11.15
N TYR A 376 9.87 -2.41 10.13
CA TYR A 376 8.71 -3.30 10.30
C TYR A 376 9.09 -4.64 10.94
N ALA A 377 10.18 -5.26 10.47
CA ALA A 377 10.67 -6.52 11.04
C ALA A 377 11.04 -6.38 12.53
N ASP A 378 11.66 -5.26 12.92
CA ASP A 378 11.98 -4.98 14.33
C ASP A 378 10.70 -4.84 15.18
N LEU A 379 9.64 -4.23 14.63
CA LEU A 379 8.36 -4.06 15.32
C LEU A 379 7.59 -5.37 15.50
N LEU A 380 7.73 -6.33 14.59
CA LEU A 380 7.15 -7.69 14.76
C LEU A 380 7.82 -8.46 15.89
N GLU A 381 9.11 -8.22 16.13
CA GLU A 381 9.85 -8.84 17.22
C GLU A 381 9.86 -7.97 18.50
N TYR A 382 9.11 -6.88 18.53
CA TYR A 382 9.20 -5.92 19.62
C TYR A 382 8.59 -6.46 20.91
N ASN A 383 9.28 -6.26 22.04
CA ASN A 383 8.71 -6.44 23.36
C ASN A 383 7.99 -5.14 23.77
N GLY A 384 6.76 -4.98 23.29
CA GLY A 384 5.97 -3.78 23.58
C GLY A 384 4.47 -3.99 23.60
N TYR A 385 3.77 -2.90 23.88
CA TYR A 385 2.32 -2.80 23.86
C TYR A 385 1.90 -1.37 23.49
N ILE A 386 0.67 -1.22 22.99
CA ILE A 386 0.07 0.07 22.63
C ILE A 386 -0.86 0.52 23.76
N ASN A 387 -0.78 1.80 24.09
CA ASN A 387 -1.79 2.52 24.85
C ASN A 387 -2.42 3.62 24.01
N VAL A 388 -3.72 3.81 24.18
CA VAL A 388 -4.44 5.01 23.75
C VAL A 388 -5.02 5.69 24.98
N HIS A 389 -4.76 6.98 25.13
CA HIS A 389 -5.12 7.79 26.29
C HIS A 389 -6.42 8.57 26.05
N LEU A 390 -7.15 8.89 27.13
CA LEU A 390 -8.41 9.63 27.03
C LEU A 390 -8.23 11.03 26.43
N SER A 391 -7.18 11.75 26.82
CA SER A 391 -6.85 13.09 26.28
C SER A 391 -5.45 13.51 26.74
N ALA A 392 -4.91 14.58 26.16
CA ALA A 392 -3.64 15.17 26.59
C ALA A 392 -3.66 15.67 28.05
N GLU A 393 -4.82 16.07 28.59
CA GLU A 393 -4.98 16.48 29.98
C GLU A 393 -5.18 15.29 30.94
N ALA A 394 -5.48 14.10 30.42
CA ALA A 394 -5.79 12.90 31.18
C ALA A 394 -4.98 11.68 30.72
N LEU A 395 -3.66 11.84 30.56
CA LEU A 395 -2.74 10.78 30.12
C LEU A 395 -2.71 9.56 31.06
N GLU A 396 -3.10 9.70 32.32
CA GLU A 396 -3.18 8.53 33.22
C GLU A 396 -4.42 7.66 32.95
N THR A 397 -5.39 8.15 32.16
CA THR A 397 -6.61 7.41 31.82
C THR A 397 -6.43 6.72 30.47
N ILE A 398 -6.17 5.42 30.48
CA ILE A 398 -6.07 4.59 29.28
C ILE A 398 -7.47 4.18 28.83
N VAL A 399 -7.81 4.41 27.57
CA VAL A 399 -9.11 4.04 26.99
C VAL A 399 -9.06 2.75 26.21
N ALA A 400 -7.95 2.48 25.50
CA ALA A 400 -7.73 1.23 24.78
C ALA A 400 -6.26 0.78 24.92
N GLN A 401 -6.03 -0.54 24.99
CA GLN A 401 -4.71 -1.13 25.19
C GLN A 401 -4.57 -2.49 24.52
N GLY A 402 -3.40 -2.80 23.97
CA GLY A 402 -3.11 -4.11 23.39
C GLY A 402 -1.62 -4.43 23.31
N ASP A 403 -1.26 -5.68 23.57
CA ASP A 403 0.12 -6.18 23.38
C ASP A 403 0.44 -6.32 21.88
N ILE A 404 1.69 -6.02 21.50
CA ILE A 404 2.17 -6.09 20.11
C ILE A 404 3.44 -6.94 19.98
N GLY A 405 3.83 -7.25 18.74
CA GLY A 405 5.07 -7.96 18.44
C GLY A 405 5.14 -9.32 19.16
N GLN A 406 6.25 -9.56 19.86
CA GLN A 406 6.46 -10.79 20.64
C GLN A 406 5.46 -10.98 21.78
N ASN A 407 4.81 -9.91 22.23
CA ASN A 407 3.83 -9.97 23.29
C ASN A 407 2.43 -10.32 22.78
N ALA A 408 2.15 -10.24 21.48
CA ALA A 408 0.84 -10.60 20.97
C ALA A 408 0.46 -12.05 21.35
N LEU A 409 -0.84 -12.31 21.52
CA LEU A 409 -1.34 -13.64 21.85
C LEU A 409 -1.45 -14.51 20.59
N THR A 410 -1.11 -15.79 20.70
CA THR A 410 -1.27 -16.77 19.59
C THR A 410 -2.74 -17.16 19.38
N GLY A 411 -3.57 -16.93 20.40
CA GLY A 411 -4.94 -17.43 20.49
C GLY A 411 -5.03 -18.81 21.14
N GLU A 412 -3.91 -19.46 21.46
CA GLU A 412 -3.92 -20.68 22.27
C GLU A 412 -4.16 -20.35 23.75
N GLU A 413 -5.15 -21.02 24.35
CA GLU A 413 -5.52 -20.83 25.74
C GLU A 413 -5.84 -22.15 26.45
N THR A 414 -5.52 -22.22 27.74
CA THR A 414 -5.93 -23.30 28.65
C THR A 414 -6.59 -22.71 29.88
N VAL A 415 -7.76 -23.23 30.26
CA VAL A 415 -8.55 -22.73 31.39
C VAL A 415 -8.55 -23.72 32.54
N TYR A 416 -8.29 -23.21 33.75
CA TYR A 416 -8.33 -23.96 35.01
C TYR A 416 -9.37 -23.37 35.96
N MET A 417 -10.20 -24.23 36.55
CA MET A 417 -11.21 -23.80 37.53
C MET A 417 -10.59 -23.61 38.91
N LEU A 418 -10.92 -22.50 39.57
CA LEU A 418 -10.57 -22.20 40.95
C LEU A 418 -11.81 -22.39 41.83
N SER A 419 -11.81 -23.47 42.60
CA SER A 419 -12.91 -23.82 43.50
C SER A 419 -12.85 -23.03 44.80
N GLU A 420 -14.02 -22.77 45.37
CA GLU A 420 -14.19 -22.24 46.72
C GLU A 420 -13.48 -23.11 47.77
N VAL A 421 -12.83 -22.48 48.76
CA VAL A 421 -12.10 -23.17 49.84
C VAL A 421 -12.58 -22.78 51.23
N ASP A 422 -11.98 -21.76 51.86
CA ASP A 422 -12.28 -21.38 53.25
C ASP A 422 -13.34 -20.27 53.35
N VAL A 423 -13.55 -19.52 52.26
CA VAL A 423 -14.45 -18.37 52.22
C VAL A 423 -15.59 -18.65 51.25
N ALA A 424 -16.78 -18.84 51.83
CA ALA A 424 -17.97 -19.17 51.07
C ALA A 424 -18.36 -18.06 50.08
N GLY A 425 -18.67 -18.45 48.85
CA GLY A 425 -19.11 -17.58 47.76
C GLY A 425 -17.99 -17.03 46.88
N ILE A 426 -16.72 -17.40 47.11
CA ILE A 426 -15.61 -17.00 46.24
C ILE A 426 -15.13 -18.20 45.42
N SER A 427 -15.15 -18.05 44.10
CA SER A 427 -14.66 -19.04 43.13
C SER A 427 -14.36 -18.36 41.81
N GLY A 428 -13.69 -19.03 40.88
CA GLY A 428 -13.39 -18.42 39.59
C GLY A 428 -12.62 -19.33 38.65
N MET A 429 -11.82 -18.71 37.79
CA MET A 429 -10.99 -19.42 36.82
C MET A 429 -9.66 -18.69 36.58
N ALA A 430 -8.68 -19.45 36.12
CA ALA A 430 -7.41 -18.95 35.62
C ALA A 430 -7.26 -19.37 34.15
N THR A 431 -7.10 -18.42 33.26
CA THR A 431 -6.87 -18.62 31.83
C THR A 431 -5.40 -18.36 31.53
N PHE A 432 -4.72 -19.36 30.97
CA PHE A 432 -3.33 -19.27 30.54
C PHE A 432 -3.34 -19.10 29.03
N SER A 433 -2.87 -17.95 28.55
CA SER A 433 -2.81 -17.62 27.12
C SER A 433 -1.36 -17.58 26.66
N GLU A 434 -1.08 -18.22 25.53
CA GLU A 434 0.25 -18.23 24.94
C GLU A 434 0.54 -16.93 24.18
N ARG A 435 1.75 -16.39 24.38
CA ARG A 435 2.29 -15.25 23.61
C ARG A 435 3.17 -15.74 22.46
N MET A 436 3.38 -14.89 21.44
CA MET A 436 4.21 -15.21 20.26
C MET A 436 5.64 -15.62 20.61
N ASN A 437 6.20 -15.15 21.72
CA ASN A 437 7.52 -15.57 22.22
C ASN A 437 7.51 -16.87 23.06
N GLY A 438 6.38 -17.58 23.16
CA GLY A 438 6.21 -18.82 23.90
C GLY A 438 6.08 -18.67 25.41
N THR A 439 5.98 -17.44 25.92
CA THR A 439 5.68 -17.16 27.34
C THR A 439 4.17 -17.16 27.60
N THR A 440 3.76 -17.08 28.88
CA THR A 440 2.34 -17.16 29.26
C THR A 440 1.84 -15.86 29.87
N LEU A 441 0.70 -15.36 29.38
CA LEU A 441 -0.13 -14.42 30.13
C LEU A 441 -1.16 -15.22 30.94
N ILE A 442 -1.16 -15.03 32.26
CA ILE A 442 -2.16 -15.62 33.15
C ILE A 442 -3.19 -14.56 33.52
N ASN A 443 -4.44 -14.76 33.12
CA ASN A 443 -5.59 -13.99 33.59
C ASN A 443 -6.35 -14.80 34.66
N VAL A 444 -6.54 -14.22 35.84
CA VAL A 444 -7.36 -14.82 36.90
C VAL A 444 -8.59 -13.96 37.15
N GLU A 445 -9.76 -14.59 37.11
CA GLU A 445 -11.05 -13.95 37.36
C GLU A 445 -11.75 -14.68 38.51
N LEU A 446 -12.05 -13.96 39.59
CA LEU A 446 -12.78 -14.44 40.75
C LEU A 446 -14.11 -13.71 40.89
N GLU A 447 -15.16 -14.47 41.18
CA GLU A 447 -16.45 -13.94 41.59
C GLU A 447 -16.54 -13.88 43.13
N GLY A 448 -17.35 -12.97 43.65
CA GLY A 448 -17.64 -12.87 45.09
C GLY A 448 -16.55 -12.20 45.93
N THR A 449 -15.54 -11.59 45.31
CA THR A 449 -14.54 -10.78 46.00
C THR A 449 -15.14 -9.51 46.61
N THR A 450 -14.39 -8.86 47.52
CA THR A 450 -14.84 -7.63 48.19
C THR A 450 -13.99 -6.45 47.73
N ASP A 451 -14.65 -5.35 47.37
CA ASP A 451 -13.98 -4.11 46.98
C ASP A 451 -12.95 -3.62 48.02
N GLY A 452 -11.78 -3.22 47.53
CA GLY A 452 -10.61 -2.85 48.34
C GLY A 452 -9.84 -4.03 48.95
N ALA A 453 -10.26 -5.28 48.77
CA ALA A 453 -9.43 -6.44 49.09
C ALA A 453 -8.31 -6.62 48.05
N SER A 454 -7.23 -7.29 48.44
CA SER A 454 -6.16 -7.71 47.54
C SER A 454 -5.75 -9.12 47.91
N HIS A 455 -5.85 -10.03 46.95
CA HIS A 455 -5.71 -11.46 47.17
C HIS A 455 -4.38 -11.96 46.55
N PRO A 456 -3.33 -12.19 47.36
CA PRO A 456 -2.10 -12.81 46.85
C PRO A 456 -2.39 -14.17 46.24
N MET A 457 -1.67 -14.54 45.19
CA MET A 457 -1.82 -15.85 44.57
C MET A 457 -0.46 -16.42 44.17
N HIS A 458 -0.38 -17.75 44.14
CA HIS A 458 0.84 -18.46 43.75
C HIS A 458 0.48 -19.75 43.01
N ILE A 459 1.34 -20.14 42.08
CA ILE A 459 1.43 -21.51 41.58
C ILE A 459 2.40 -22.28 42.48
N HIS A 460 1.96 -23.44 42.95
CA HIS A 460 2.71 -24.35 43.81
C HIS A 460 3.05 -25.65 43.07
N PHE A 461 4.09 -26.35 43.53
CA PHE A 461 4.43 -27.70 43.07
C PHE A 461 3.46 -28.78 43.59
N ASN A 462 3.38 -29.91 42.87
CA ASN A 462 2.54 -31.08 43.12
C ASN A 462 1.03 -30.79 42.98
N SER A 463 0.18 -31.76 43.33
CA SER A 463 -1.27 -31.53 43.42
C SER A 463 -1.66 -30.74 44.67
N ALA A 464 -2.81 -30.06 44.63
CA ALA A 464 -3.37 -29.35 45.78
C ALA A 464 -3.58 -30.24 47.01
N ALA A 465 -3.84 -31.53 46.81
CA ALA A 465 -4.04 -32.50 47.88
C ALA A 465 -2.71 -32.89 48.57
N GLU A 466 -1.60 -32.90 47.83
CA GLU A 466 -0.27 -33.19 48.36
C GLU A 466 0.37 -31.95 48.98
N GLY A 467 0.06 -30.78 48.41
CA GLY A 467 0.70 -29.52 48.73
C GLY A 467 2.13 -29.42 48.19
N GLY A 468 2.74 -28.26 48.33
CA GLY A 468 4.08 -28.02 47.81
C GLY A 468 4.57 -26.60 48.06
N GLY A 469 5.86 -26.37 47.82
CA GLY A 469 6.44 -25.03 47.83
C GLY A 469 5.86 -24.15 46.72
N ILE A 470 6.06 -22.85 46.83
CA ILE A 470 5.73 -21.88 45.77
C ILE A 470 6.73 -22.09 44.63
N ALA A 471 6.20 -22.22 43.42
CA ALA A 471 6.96 -22.30 42.18
C ALA A 471 6.98 -20.94 41.47
N ILE A 472 5.81 -20.28 41.38
CA ILE A 472 5.64 -19.00 40.68
C ILE A 472 4.74 -18.10 41.53
N THR A 473 5.24 -16.92 41.86
CA THR A 473 4.44 -15.85 42.45
C THR A 473 3.74 -15.08 41.34
N LEU A 474 2.43 -14.88 41.46
CA LEU A 474 1.66 -14.10 40.49
C LEU A 474 1.18 -12.78 41.12
N ASN A 475 0.71 -11.86 40.28
CA ASN A 475 0.09 -10.63 40.76
C ASN A 475 -1.17 -10.93 41.59
N ASN A 476 -1.47 -10.07 42.55
CA ASN A 476 -2.65 -10.24 43.39
C ASN A 476 -3.94 -10.06 42.56
N VAL A 477 -5.03 -10.73 42.94
CA VAL A 477 -6.37 -10.35 42.45
C VAL A 477 -6.80 -9.06 43.14
N ASP A 478 -7.22 -8.07 42.35
CA ASP A 478 -7.90 -6.89 42.87
C ASP A 478 -9.32 -7.27 43.31
N GLY A 479 -9.68 -7.00 44.57
CA GLY A 479 -10.96 -7.43 45.12
C GLY A 479 -12.17 -6.65 44.59
N GLY A 480 -11.96 -5.45 44.04
CA GLY A 480 -13.00 -4.63 43.43
C GLY A 480 -13.36 -5.10 42.03
N THR A 481 -12.37 -5.47 41.21
CA THR A 481 -12.61 -6.02 39.86
C THR A 481 -12.78 -7.53 39.86
N GLY A 482 -12.22 -8.23 40.84
CA GLY A 482 -12.12 -9.69 40.86
C GLY A 482 -11.06 -10.23 39.89
N THR A 483 -10.20 -9.37 39.31
CA THR A 483 -9.30 -9.78 38.22
C THR A 483 -7.81 -9.62 38.55
N SER A 484 -6.96 -10.36 37.84
CA SER A 484 -5.50 -10.21 37.86
C SER A 484 -4.90 -10.64 36.52
N LEU A 485 -3.85 -9.95 36.08
CA LEU A 485 -3.05 -10.32 34.91
C LEU A 485 -1.59 -10.46 35.33
N THR A 486 -0.94 -11.56 34.95
CA THR A 486 0.48 -11.80 35.24
C THR A 486 1.20 -12.33 34.02
N GLN A 487 2.31 -11.68 33.64
CA GLN A 487 3.25 -12.20 32.66
C GLN A 487 4.18 -13.24 33.32
N VAL A 488 4.25 -14.44 32.74
CA VAL A 488 5.08 -15.55 33.26
C VAL A 488 6.03 -16.05 32.17
N SER A 489 7.32 -15.87 32.42
CA SER A 489 8.43 -16.36 31.58
C SER A 489 9.43 -17.22 32.37
N GLN A 490 9.34 -17.21 33.69
CA GLN A 490 10.23 -17.94 34.60
C GLN A 490 9.53 -18.26 35.94
N GLN A 491 10.08 -19.23 36.65
CA GLN A 491 9.76 -19.53 38.04
C GLN A 491 10.48 -18.59 39.02
N ASP A 492 10.09 -18.62 40.29
CA ASP A 492 10.68 -17.81 41.37
C ASP A 492 12.17 -18.13 41.62
N ASP A 493 12.64 -19.29 41.16
CA ASP A 493 14.06 -19.69 41.20
C ASP A 493 14.86 -19.26 39.94
N GLU A 494 14.28 -18.40 39.10
CA GLU A 494 14.83 -17.88 37.85
C GLU A 494 14.95 -18.92 36.73
N SER A 495 14.43 -20.14 36.90
CA SER A 495 14.35 -21.09 35.79
C SER A 495 13.27 -20.65 34.79
N ALA A 496 13.65 -20.53 33.51
CA ALA A 496 12.71 -20.22 32.44
C ALA A 496 11.63 -21.30 32.35
N ILE A 497 10.40 -20.89 31.99
CA ILE A 497 9.28 -21.78 31.76
C ILE A 497 8.45 -21.28 30.57
N THR A 498 8.23 -22.16 29.60
CA THR A 498 7.39 -21.85 28.44
C THR A 498 5.92 -22.10 28.74
N TYR A 499 5.03 -21.65 27.85
CA TYR A 499 3.61 -21.99 27.88
C TYR A 499 3.39 -23.51 27.87
N GLU A 500 4.00 -24.23 26.93
CA GLU A 500 3.89 -25.69 26.83
C GLU A 500 4.32 -26.40 28.12
N GLU A 501 5.42 -25.95 28.73
CA GLU A 501 5.91 -26.49 30.00
C GLU A 501 4.96 -26.18 31.16
N LEU A 502 4.40 -24.96 31.17
CA LEU A 502 3.51 -24.50 32.22
C LEU A 502 2.15 -25.22 32.19
N ILE A 503 1.59 -25.49 31.01
CA ILE A 503 0.35 -26.28 30.89
C ILE A 503 0.56 -27.78 31.10
N ALA A 504 1.80 -28.27 31.12
CA ALA A 504 2.14 -29.63 31.52
C ALA A 504 2.57 -29.72 33.00
N PHE A 505 2.68 -28.58 33.68
CA PHE A 505 3.29 -28.47 35.00
C PHE A 505 2.57 -29.32 36.06
N ASP A 506 3.34 -29.97 36.92
CA ASP A 506 2.83 -30.65 38.11
C ASP A 506 2.61 -29.61 39.22
N GLY A 507 1.48 -28.92 39.16
CA GLY A 507 1.17 -27.85 40.11
C GLY A 507 -0.31 -27.59 40.39
N TYR A 508 -0.54 -26.58 41.21
CA TYR A 508 -1.87 -26.04 41.55
C TYR A 508 -1.76 -24.55 41.91
N ILE A 509 -2.85 -23.81 41.73
CA ILE A 509 -2.98 -22.40 42.10
C ILE A 509 -3.65 -22.30 43.47
N ASN A 510 -3.09 -21.45 44.33
CA ASN A 510 -3.75 -20.95 45.54
C ASN A 510 -4.01 -19.45 45.41
N VAL A 511 -5.20 -19.01 45.82
CA VAL A 511 -5.52 -17.60 46.04
C VAL A 511 -5.84 -17.38 47.51
N HIS A 512 -5.14 -16.45 48.13
CA HIS A 512 -5.19 -16.18 49.57
C HIS A 512 -6.15 -15.04 49.92
N GLN A 513 -6.67 -15.03 51.14
CA GLN A 513 -7.60 -13.99 51.61
C GLN A 513 -6.96 -12.59 51.62
N SER A 514 -5.73 -12.47 52.12
CA SER A 514 -4.98 -11.20 52.11
C SER A 514 -3.50 -11.41 52.42
N ALA A 515 -2.66 -10.41 52.17
CA ALA A 515 -1.24 -10.44 52.56
C ALA A 515 -1.02 -10.61 54.08
N THR A 516 -2.01 -10.23 54.92
CA THR A 516 -1.94 -10.43 56.38
C THR A 516 -2.56 -11.75 56.85
N ASP A 517 -3.25 -12.47 55.96
CA ASP A 517 -3.89 -13.75 56.22
C ASP A 517 -3.70 -14.69 55.02
N LEU A 518 -2.47 -15.18 54.88
CA LEU A 518 -2.12 -16.18 53.87
C LEU A 518 -2.61 -17.59 54.25
N GLY A 519 -3.09 -17.80 55.47
CA GLY A 519 -3.57 -19.11 55.93
C GLY A 519 -4.98 -19.44 55.44
N THR A 520 -5.79 -18.42 55.17
CA THR A 520 -7.15 -18.55 54.62
C THR A 520 -7.10 -18.49 53.09
N LEU A 521 -7.62 -19.53 52.43
CA LEU A 521 -7.72 -19.61 50.97
C LEU A 521 -9.11 -19.21 50.48
N VAL A 522 -9.17 -18.37 49.46
CA VAL A 522 -10.42 -17.95 48.81
C VAL A 522 -10.70 -18.73 47.53
N GLY A 523 -9.66 -19.27 46.90
CA GLY A 523 -9.78 -20.09 45.70
C GLY A 523 -8.59 -21.05 45.55
N GLN A 524 -8.84 -22.26 45.04
CA GLN A 524 -7.79 -23.24 44.74
C GLN A 524 -8.16 -24.11 43.54
N GLY A 525 -7.18 -24.45 42.71
CA GLY A 525 -7.38 -25.34 41.57
C GLY A 525 -6.10 -26.03 41.13
N ASN A 526 -6.18 -27.33 40.80
CA ASN A 526 -5.07 -28.02 40.14
C ASN A 526 -4.86 -27.47 38.72
N ILE A 527 -3.61 -27.44 38.28
CA ILE A 527 -3.23 -27.06 36.91
C ILE A 527 -2.41 -28.18 36.26
N GLY A 528 -2.18 -28.04 34.96
CA GLY A 528 -1.40 -28.95 34.14
C GLY A 528 -1.68 -30.43 34.38
N SER A 529 -0.65 -31.20 34.71
CA SER A 529 -0.76 -32.66 34.85
C SER A 529 -1.65 -33.13 36.00
N ASN A 530 -2.03 -32.23 36.92
CA ASN A 530 -2.91 -32.53 38.06
C ASN A 530 -4.40 -32.30 37.76
N VAL A 531 -4.75 -31.77 36.59
CA VAL A 531 -6.15 -31.66 36.19
C VAL A 531 -6.69 -33.06 35.93
N THR A 532 -7.72 -33.43 36.68
CA THR A 532 -8.45 -34.66 36.40
C THR A 532 -9.36 -34.41 35.21
N ALA A 533 -9.29 -35.29 34.19
CA ALA A 533 -10.24 -35.23 33.08
C ALA A 533 -11.68 -35.28 33.64
N PRO A 534 -12.61 -34.48 33.09
CA PRO A 534 -13.97 -34.34 33.62
C PRO A 534 -14.75 -35.65 33.69
#